data_AF-A0A146FUU1-F1
#
_entry.id   AF-A0A146FUU1-F1
#
_cell.length_a   1.000
_cell.length_b   1.000
_cell.length_c   1.000
_cell.angle_alpha   90.00
_cell.angle_beta   90.00
_cell.angle_gamma   90.00
#
_symmetry.space_group_name_H-M   'P 1'
#
loop_
_entity.id
_entity.type
_entity.pdbx_description
1 polymer ?
#
loop_
_entity_poly.entity_id
_entity_poly.type
_entity_poly.pdbx_seq_one_letter_code
_entity_poly.pdbx_strand_id
1 'polypeptide(L)' 'MLGMNAGLFRKLAVDDRVWTASGLAKDLRVDLRLLERILRYLAANGIIEETTVGQFRAKRTTMMLADERSEAFVLYA' A
#
# COMPACT_ATOMS: atom_id res chain seq x y z
N MET A 1 -12.45 -3.31 6.27
CA MET A 1 -11.30 -2.48 5.80
C MET A 1 -9.96 -2.95 6.38
N LEU A 2 -9.88 -3.46 7.62
CA LEU A 2 -8.63 -3.90 8.26
C LEU A 2 -7.84 -5.00 7.50
N GLY A 3 -8.51 -6.03 6.97
CA GLY A 3 -7.82 -7.12 6.24
C GLY A 3 -7.23 -6.72 4.89
N MET A 4 -7.77 -5.65 4.28
CA MET A 4 -7.28 -5.13 3.00
C MET A 4 -5.93 -4.43 3.16
N ASN A 5 -5.73 -3.78 4.31
CA ASN A 5 -4.50 -3.09 4.64
C ASN A 5 -3.34 -4.08 4.89
N ALA A 6 -3.58 -5.17 5.63
CA ALA A 6 -2.54 -6.17 5.91
C ALA A 6 -2.01 -6.84 4.63
N GLY A 7 -2.90 -7.26 3.73
CA GLY A 7 -2.52 -7.84 2.44
C GLY A 7 -1.81 -6.84 1.52
N LEU A 8 -2.25 -5.58 1.50
CA LEU A 8 -1.66 -4.52 0.69
C LEU A 8 -0.26 -4.15 1.15
N PHE A 9 -0.06 -3.87 2.45
CA PHE A 9 1.25 -3.47 2.97
C PHE A 9 2.27 -4.58 2.85
N ARG A 10 1.89 -5.83 3.16
CA ARG A 10 2.76 -6.99 2.94
C ARG A 10 3.17 -7.09 1.47
N LYS A 11 2.23 -6.95 0.54
CA LYS A 11 2.53 -7.00 -0.90
C LYS A 11 3.48 -5.89 -1.34
N LEU A 12 3.26 -4.67 -0.85
CA LEU A 12 4.10 -3.51 -1.14
C LEU A 12 5.51 -3.64 -0.55
N ALA A 13 5.66 -4.26 0.62
CA ALA A 13 6.94 -4.35 1.33
C ALA A 13 7.84 -5.52 0.90
N VAL A 14 7.31 -6.51 0.20
CA VAL A 14 8.07 -7.70 -0.22
C VAL A 14 9.15 -7.38 -1.26
N ASP A 15 9.00 -6.29 -2.03
CA ASP A 15 9.94 -5.96 -3.11
C ASP A 15 9.98 -4.45 -3.39
N ASP A 16 11.15 -3.89 -3.65
CA ASP A 16 11.39 -2.47 -4.00
C ASP A 16 11.00 -2.15 -5.46
N ARG A 17 9.94 -2.82 -5.92
CA ARG A 17 9.44 -2.69 -7.28
C ARG A 17 8.36 -1.63 -7.37
N VAL A 18 8.19 -1.11 -8.58
CA VAL A 18 7.06 -0.25 -8.93
C VAL A 18 5.83 -1.13 -9.21
N TRP A 19 4.73 -0.80 -8.58
CA TRP A 19 3.44 -1.47 -8.70
C TRP A 19 2.46 -0.61 -9.50
N THR A 20 1.69 -1.22 -10.39
CA THR A 20 0.54 -0.54 -10.99
C THR A 20 -0.71 -0.79 -10.14
N ALA A 21 -1.59 0.21 -10.04
CA ALA A 21 -2.87 0.03 -9.33
C ALA A 21 -3.71 -1.12 -9.90
N SER A 22 -3.71 -1.28 -11.23
CA SER A 22 -4.38 -2.38 -11.92
C SER A 22 -3.80 -3.75 -11.59
N GLY A 23 -2.48 -3.87 -11.47
CA GLY A 23 -1.80 -5.09 -11.06
C GLY A 23 -2.14 -5.47 -9.62
N LEU A 24 -2.08 -4.50 -8.70
CA LEU A 24 -2.44 -4.71 -7.30
C LEU A 24 -3.92 -5.08 -7.14
N ALA A 25 -4.82 -4.43 -7.87
CA ALA A 25 -6.26 -4.71 -7.83
C ALA A 25 -6.56 -6.15 -8.24
N LYS A 26 -5.92 -6.64 -9.30
CA LYS A 26 -6.04 -8.03 -9.78
C LYS A 26 -5.51 -9.01 -8.74
N ASP A 27 -4.34 -8.74 -8.19
CA ASP A 27 -3.66 -9.61 -7.23
C ASP A 27 -4.41 -9.73 -5.91
N LEU A 28 -4.95 -8.61 -5.42
CA LEU A 28 -5.67 -8.53 -4.15
C LEU A 28 -7.18 -8.77 -4.31
N ARG A 29 -7.66 -8.99 -5.55
CA ARG A 29 -9.08 -9.17 -5.91
C ARG A 29 -9.99 -8.08 -5.34
N VAL A 30 -9.57 -6.84 -5.49
CA VAL A 30 -10.28 -5.65 -5.02
C VAL A 30 -10.64 -4.72 -6.17
N ASP A 31 -11.66 -3.90 -5.94
CA ASP A 31 -12.06 -2.88 -6.90
C ASP A 31 -10.92 -1.89 -7.18
N LEU A 32 -10.65 -1.65 -8.46
CA LEU A 32 -9.56 -0.78 -8.91
C LEU A 32 -9.74 0.66 -8.42
N ARG A 33 -10.96 1.22 -8.54
CA ARG A 33 -11.21 2.63 -8.19
C ARG A 33 -11.05 2.86 -6.70
N LEU A 34 -11.54 1.94 -5.88
CA LEU A 34 -11.35 1.96 -4.44
C LEU A 34 -9.87 1.86 -4.08
N LEU A 35 -9.14 0.93 -4.69
CA LEU A 35 -7.72 0.75 -4.42
C LEU A 35 -6.89 1.97 -4.82
N GLU A 36 -7.17 2.59 -5.98
CA GLU A 36 -6.50 3.82 -6.40
C GLU A 36 -6.73 4.98 -5.44
N ARG A 37 -7.92 5.09 -4.84
CA ARG A 37 -8.19 6.13 -3.83
C ARG A 37 -7.34 5.91 -2.58
N ILE A 38 -7.19 4.66 -2.17
CA ILE A 38 -6.37 4.29 -1.01
C ILE A 38 -4.88 4.53 -1.31
N LEU A 39 -4.38 4.08 -2.46
CA LEU A 39 -2.98 4.28 -2.84
C LEU A 39 -2.63 5.76 -2.94
N ARG A 40 -3.49 6.59 -3.54
CA ARG A 40 -3.30 8.04 -3.58
C ARG A 40 -3.32 8.68 -2.20
N TYR A 41 -4.22 8.24 -1.30
CA TYR A 41 -4.23 8.69 0.08
C TYR A 41 -2.91 8.34 0.79
N LEU A 42 -2.42 7.11 0.65
CA LEU A 42 -1.16 6.68 1.23
C LEU A 42 0.04 7.46 0.67
N ALA A 43 0.04 7.74 -0.64
CA ALA A 43 1.08 8.53 -1.29
C ALA A 43 1.09 9.98 -0.82
N ALA A 44 -0.08 10.60 -0.72
CA ALA A 44 -0.23 11.97 -0.22
C ALA A 44 0.22 12.12 1.25
N ASN A 45 0.08 11.06 2.05
CA ASN A 45 0.56 11.02 3.44
C ASN A 45 2.02 10.53 3.57
N GLY A 46 2.74 10.36 2.45
CA GLY A 46 4.15 9.96 2.45
C GLY A 46 4.41 8.52 2.89
N ILE A 47 3.36 7.69 3.01
CA ILE A 47 3.47 6.29 3.39
C ILE A 47 4.06 5.48 2.25
N ILE A 48 3.67 5.77 1.00
CA ILE A 48 4.25 5.21 -0.23
C ILE A 48 4.63 6.34 -1.19
N GLU A 49 5.27 6.01 -2.30
CA GLU A 49 5.55 6.94 -3.40
C GLU A 49 4.61 6.69 -4.57
N GLU A 50 4.06 7.74 -5.17
CA GLU A 50 3.52 7.67 -6.53
C GLU A 50 4.62 8.11 -7.50
N THR A 51 5.25 7.17 -8.21
CA THR A 51 6.41 7.45 -9.09
C THR A 51 5.98 8.06 -10.42
N THR A 52 4.75 7.78 -10.83
CA THR A 52 4.04 8.29 -12.02
C THR A 52 2.56 8.00 -11.81
N VAL A 53 1.68 8.70 -12.53
CA VAL A 53 0.22 8.52 -12.43
C VAL A 53 -0.15 7.02 -12.47
N GLY A 54 -0.72 6.53 -11.36
CA GLY A 54 -1.17 5.13 -11.23
C GLY A 54 -0.08 4.10 -10.94
N GLN A 55 1.16 4.53 -10.68
CA GLN A 55 2.31 3.71 -10.32
C GLN A 55 2.83 4.05 -8.93
N PHE A 56 3.01 3.02 -8.10
CA PHE A 56 3.29 3.17 -6.68
C PHE A 56 4.49 2.33 -6.24
N ARG A 57 5.32 2.86 -5.34
CA ARG A 57 6.46 2.16 -4.73
C ARG A 57 6.42 2.28 -3.22
N ALA A 58 6.75 1.20 -2.52
CA ALA A 58 6.96 1.24 -1.07
C ALA A 58 8.21 2.04 -0.72
N LYS A 59 8.12 2.89 0.30
CA LYS A 59 9.27 3.55 0.91
C LYS A 59 9.74 2.75 2.12
N ARG A 60 10.93 3.09 2.62
CA ARG A 60 11.50 2.51 3.84
C ARG A 60 10.53 2.54 5.03
N THR A 61 9.71 3.59 5.12
CA THR A 61 8.63 3.74 6.11
C THR A 61 7.48 2.75 5.90
N THR A 62 7.10 2.44 4.65
CA THR A 62 6.12 1.38 4.35
C THR A 62 6.62 0.01 4.78
N MET A 63 7.92 -0.26 4.58
CA MET A 63 8.53 -1.54 4.95
C MET A 63 8.53 -1.74 6.47
N MET A 64 8.76 -0.67 7.24
CA MET A 64 8.61 -0.69 8.70
C MET A 64 7.17 -0.97 9.12
N LEU A 65 6.16 -0.43 8.40
CA LEU A 65 4.74 -0.66 8.68
C LEU A 65 4.25 -2.08 8.35
N ALA A 66 4.97 -2.81 7.50
CA ALA A 66 4.63 -4.17 7.08
C ALA A 66 5.26 -5.26 7.97
N ASP A 67 6.20 -4.90 8.84
CA ASP A 67 6.76 -5.79 9.85
C ASP A 67 5.71 -6.00 10.96
N GLU A 68 5.54 -7.23 11.47
CA GLU A 68 4.41 -7.66 12.35
C GLU A 68 4.26 -6.80 13.63
N ARG A 69 5.27 -5.99 13.99
CA ARG A 69 5.24 -5.06 15.11
C ARG A 69 4.48 -3.75 14.85
N SER A 70 4.11 -3.47 13.61
CA SER A 70 3.45 -2.22 13.20
C SER A 70 1.92 -2.29 13.14
N GLU A 71 1.32 -3.46 13.40
CA GLU A 71 -0.14 -3.60 13.56
C GLU A 71 -0.71 -2.63 14.62
N ALA A 72 0.11 -2.25 15.62
CA ALA A 72 -0.28 -1.28 16.64
C ALA A 72 -0.48 0.15 16.09
N PHE A 73 0.18 0.55 14.99
CA PHE A 73 0.10 1.91 14.47
C PHE A 73 -1.24 2.19 13.76
N VAL A 74 -1.86 1.15 13.19
CA VAL A 74 -3.18 1.24 12.54
C VAL A 74 -4.32 1.29 13.56
N LEU A 75 -4.08 0.84 14.80
CA LEU A 75 -5.10 0.82 15.86
C LEU A 75 -5.26 2.15 16.61
N TYR A 76 -4.32 3.09 16.47
CA TYR A 76 -4.28 4.33 17.27
C TYR A 76 -4.09 5.63 16.48
N ALA A 77 -4.12 5.61 15.14
CA ALA A 77 -3.98 6.80 14.29
C ALA A 77 -5.32 7.30 13.74
#